data_AF-A0AAF0IYZ9-F1
#
_entry.id   AF-A0AAF0IYZ9-F1
#
_cell.length_a   1.000
_cell.length_b   1.000
_cell.length_c   1.000
_cell.angle_alpha   90.00
_cell.angle_beta   90.00
_cell.angle_gamma   90.00
#
_symmetry.space_group_name_H-M   'P 1'
#
loop_
_entity.id
_entity.type
_entity.pdbx_description
1 polymer ?
#
loop_
_entity_poly.entity_id
_entity_poly.type
_entity_poly.pdbx_seq_one_letter_code
_entity_poly.pdbx_strand_id
1 'polypeptide(L)'
;MPIDGALFIESLPPRHHHWLTALSVFFSLGSVVSALVALALLVGAGASWRLLLLALAVLTAMAAAARLGRFRTLESPAFLMASGRQDEAELVLQAMAPEEGLPPEDVHMYREEASQHTHETGALFAAGQARTTFILWLLWTLQSLAFTLFNAFYPLYLERKRGHTASRTEAAVLRDVLAYAVSSVPGSLVGAALRLHYFGFGGHRKRGKSSLQV
;
A
#
# COMPACT_ATOMS: atom_id res chain seq x y z
N MET A 1 0.47 -6.31 -2.78
CA MET A 1 0.97 -4.94 -2.55
C MET A 1 1.26 -4.14 -3.82
N PRO A 2 1.85 -4.66 -4.93
CA PRO A 2 1.89 -3.87 -6.18
C PRO A 2 0.52 -3.83 -6.86
N ILE A 3 -0.20 -4.95 -6.84
CA ILE A 3 -1.53 -5.08 -7.45
C ILE A 3 -2.57 -4.23 -6.72
N ASP A 4 -2.58 -4.27 -5.38
CA ASP A 4 -3.54 -3.51 -4.57
C ASP A 4 -3.37 -2.00 -4.73
N GLY A 5 -2.12 -1.52 -4.83
CA GLY A 5 -1.84 -0.10 -5.07
C GLY A 5 -2.25 0.34 -6.47
N ALA A 6 -2.02 -0.49 -7.48
CA ALA A 6 -2.44 -0.23 -8.86
C ALA A 6 -3.97 -0.16 -8.97
N LEU A 7 -4.67 -1.19 -8.49
CA LEU A 7 -6.14 -1.22 -8.48
C LEU A 7 -6.75 -0.04 -7.71
N PHE A 8 -6.14 0.33 -6.57
CA PHE A 8 -6.63 1.45 -5.77
C PHE A 8 -6.46 2.80 -6.49
N ILE A 9 -5.32 3.02 -7.15
CA ILE A 9 -5.08 4.23 -7.97
C ILE A 9 -6.00 4.27 -9.18
N GLU A 10 -6.23 3.13 -9.83
CA GLU A 10 -7.08 3.03 -11.02
C GLU A 10 -8.56 3.30 -10.69
N SER A 11 -8.99 2.89 -9.49
CA SER A 11 -10.34 3.14 -8.96
C SER A 11 -10.57 4.56 -8.41
N LEU A 12 -9.55 5.42 -8.38
CA LEU A 12 -9.63 6.75 -7.77
C LEU A 12 -9.36 7.87 -8.79
N PRO A 13 -10.15 8.96 -8.80
CA PRO A 13 -9.80 10.15 -9.57
C PRO A 13 -8.44 10.71 -9.12
N PRO A 14 -7.66 11.38 -9.98
CA PRO A 14 -6.33 11.91 -9.67
C PRO A 14 -6.26 12.79 -8.42
N ARG A 15 -7.36 13.47 -8.09
CA ARG A 15 -7.53 14.28 -6.87
C ARG A 15 -7.40 13.45 -5.58
N HIS A 16 -7.67 12.15 -5.61
CA HIS A 16 -7.76 11.27 -4.46
C HIS A 16 -6.60 10.26 -4.35
N HIS A 17 -5.59 10.28 -5.23
CA HIS A 17 -4.43 9.37 -5.15
C HIS A 17 -3.59 9.52 -3.86
N HIS A 18 -3.80 10.58 -3.08
CA HIS A 18 -3.18 10.75 -1.77
C HIS A 18 -3.64 9.70 -0.74
N TRP A 19 -4.80 9.07 -0.91
CA TRP A 19 -5.26 7.97 -0.05
C TRP A 19 -4.33 6.75 -0.09
N LEU A 20 -3.46 6.63 -1.08
CA LEU A 20 -2.46 5.56 -1.16
C LEU A 20 -1.51 5.56 0.05
N THR A 21 -1.17 6.72 0.62
CA THR A 21 -0.33 6.77 1.82
C THR A 21 -1.06 6.37 3.09
N ALA A 22 -2.40 6.46 3.10
CA ALA A 22 -3.21 5.95 4.20
C ALA A 22 -3.12 4.42 4.29
N LEU A 23 -2.80 3.71 3.20
CA LEU A 23 -2.59 2.26 3.20
C LEU A 23 -1.43 1.83 4.13
N SER A 24 -0.39 2.67 4.24
CA SER A 24 0.74 2.42 5.15
C SER A 24 0.34 2.45 6.62
N VAL A 25 -0.69 3.24 6.98
CA VAL A 25 -1.21 3.30 8.36
C VAL A 25 -1.85 1.97 8.75
N PHE A 26 -2.56 1.32 7.83
CA PHE A 26 -3.14 0.00 8.07
C PHE A 26 -2.07 -1.07 8.29
N PHE A 27 -0.96 -1.00 7.57
CA PHE A 27 0.18 -1.91 7.78
C PHE A 27 0.78 -1.74 9.19
N SER A 28 1.03 -0.50 9.60
CA SER A 28 1.51 -0.22 10.96
C SER A 28 0.52 -0.67 12.03
N LEU A 29 -0.78 -0.40 11.86
CA LEU A 29 -1.82 -0.84 12.78
C LEU A 29 -1.90 -2.38 12.88
N GLY A 30 -1.83 -3.07 11.75
CA GLY A 30 -1.82 -4.53 11.71
C GLY A 30 -0.63 -5.15 12.45
N SER A 31 0.55 -4.51 12.37
CA SER A 31 1.72 -4.96 13.13
C SER A 31 1.54 -4.82 14.64
N VAL A 32 0.92 -3.73 15.12
CA VAL A 32 0.60 -3.52 16.54
C VAL A 32 -0.42 -4.54 17.02
N VAL A 33 -1.51 -4.75 16.27
CA VAL A 33 -2.54 -5.75 16.63
C VAL A 33 -1.92 -7.15 16.71
N SER A 34 -1.08 -7.51 15.74
CA SER A 34 -0.41 -8.82 15.73
C SER A 34 0.51 -9.00 16.94
N ALA A 35 1.28 -7.96 17.30
CA ALA A 35 2.17 -7.98 18.47
C ALA A 35 1.38 -8.10 19.79
N LEU A 36 0.23 -7.43 19.90
CA LEU A 36 -0.65 -7.51 21.08
C LEU A 36 -1.29 -8.90 21.22
N VAL A 37 -1.78 -9.48 20.12
CA VAL A 37 -2.33 -10.85 20.13
C VAL A 37 -1.25 -11.86 20.51
N ALA A 38 -0.03 -11.68 20.02
CA ALA A 38 1.10 -12.53 20.38
C ALA A 38 1.46 -12.41 21.87
N LEU A 39 1.48 -11.19 22.44
CA LEU A 39 1.69 -10.98 23.88
C LEU A 39 0.58 -11.63 24.73
N ALA A 40 -0.68 -11.43 24.35
CA ALA A 40 -1.82 -11.95 25.09
C ALA A 40 -1.83 -13.49 25.10
N LEU A 41 -1.60 -14.12 23.95
CA LEU A 41 -1.66 -15.58 23.82
C LEU A 41 -0.41 -16.27 24.35
N LEU A 42 0.78 -15.86 23.92
CA LEU A 42 2.03 -16.55 24.28
C LEU A 42 2.44 -16.27 25.73
N VAL A 43 2.38 -15.02 26.17
CA VAL A 43 2.86 -14.63 27.52
C VAL A 43 1.72 -14.66 28.53
N GLY A 44 0.55 -14.14 28.17
CA GLY A 44 -0.60 -14.06 29.08
C GLY A 44 -1.24 -15.42 29.35
N ALA A 45 -1.49 -16.20 28.29
CA ALA A 45 -2.17 -17.49 28.39
C ALA A 45 -1.24 -18.71 28.33
N GLY A 46 0.06 -18.52 28.07
CA GLY A 46 1.01 -19.63 27.87
C GLY A 46 0.63 -20.53 26.67
N ALA A 47 -0.09 -19.98 25.70
CA ALA A 47 -0.65 -20.73 24.58
C ALA A 47 0.44 -21.15 23.59
N SER A 48 0.20 -22.26 22.89
CA SER A 48 1.10 -22.70 21.82
C SER A 48 1.09 -21.70 20.64
N TRP A 49 2.21 -21.59 19.93
CA TRP A 49 2.33 -20.83 18.67
C TRP A 49 1.26 -21.19 17.63
N ARG A 50 0.72 -22.42 17.68
CA ARG A 50 -0.36 -22.88 16.80
C ARG A 50 -1.65 -22.08 17.01
N LEU A 51 -1.97 -21.75 18.27
CA LEU A 51 -3.14 -20.94 18.61
C LEU A 51 -2.95 -19.48 18.22
N LEU A 52 -1.71 -18.97 18.27
CA LEU A 52 -1.38 -17.66 17.71
C LEU A 52 -1.65 -17.62 16.21
N LEU A 53 -1.15 -18.60 15.45
CA LEU A 53 -1.41 -18.67 14.01
C LEU A 53 -2.90 -18.84 13.69
N LEU A 54 -3.61 -19.65 14.48
CA LEU A 54 -5.06 -19.81 14.34
C LEU A 54 -5.79 -18.48 14.59
N ALA A 55 -5.45 -17.76 15.66
CA ALA A 55 -6.06 -16.48 15.98
C ALA A 55 -5.81 -15.44 14.88
N LEU A 56 -4.59 -15.37 14.33
CA LEU A 56 -4.26 -14.51 13.21
C LEU A 56 -5.01 -14.91 11.93
N ALA A 57 -5.15 -16.21 11.65
CA ALA A 57 -5.90 -16.72 10.51
C ALA A 57 -7.40 -16.43 10.63
N VAL A 58 -7.97 -16.53 11.83
CA VAL A 58 -9.37 -16.16 12.08
C VAL A 58 -9.55 -14.66 11.90
N LEU A 59 -8.61 -13.83 12.39
CA LEU A 59 -8.65 -12.39 12.18
C LEU A 59 -8.62 -12.01 10.70
N THR A 60 -7.74 -12.63 9.91
CA THR A 60 -7.67 -12.37 8.46
C THR A 60 -8.88 -12.92 7.72
N ALA A 61 -9.41 -14.09 8.11
CA ALA A 61 -10.63 -14.64 7.55
C ALA A 61 -11.85 -13.77 7.83
N MET A 62 -11.97 -13.22 9.05
CA MET A 62 -13.03 -12.25 9.39
C MET A 62 -12.92 -10.99 8.55
N ALA A 63 -11.71 -10.44 8.38
CA ALA A 63 -11.50 -9.27 7.53
C ALA A 63 -11.84 -9.56 6.05
N ALA A 64 -11.49 -10.75 5.56
CA ALA A 64 -11.85 -11.21 4.21
C ALA A 64 -13.36 -11.40 4.05
N ALA A 65 -14.03 -12.03 5.02
CA ALA A 65 -15.48 -12.21 5.01
C ALA A 65 -16.21 -10.86 5.05
N ALA A 66 -15.75 -9.92 5.90
CA ALA A 66 -16.26 -8.56 5.93
C ALA A 66 -16.05 -7.83 4.59
N ARG A 67 -14.90 -8.05 3.93
CA ARG A 67 -14.62 -7.52 2.59
C ARG A 67 -15.62 -8.04 1.55
N LEU A 68 -15.83 -9.35 1.51
CA LEU A 68 -16.71 -10.02 0.54
C LEU A 68 -18.20 -9.71 0.78
N GLY A 69 -18.62 -9.55 2.04
CA GLY A 69 -20.02 -9.29 2.38
C GLY A 69 -20.46 -7.84 2.21
N ARG A 70 -19.54 -6.87 2.34
CA ARG A 70 -19.89 -5.44 2.44
C ARG A 70 -19.48 -4.60 1.22
N PHE A 71 -18.49 -5.03 0.44
CA PHE A 71 -17.99 -4.26 -0.70
C PHE A 71 -18.24 -5.00 -2.01
N ARG A 72 -19.24 -4.54 -2.77
CA ARG A 72 -19.31 -4.84 -4.20
C ARG A 72 -18.20 -4.03 -4.87
N THR A 73 -17.07 -4.67 -5.14
CA THR A 73 -16.00 -4.05 -5.93
C THR A 73 -16.50 -3.90 -7.35
N LEU A 74 -16.72 -2.66 -7.78
CA LEU A 74 -16.86 -2.34 -9.19
C LEU A 74 -15.55 -2.68 -9.88
N GLU A 75 -15.62 -3.26 -11.07
CA GLU A 75 -14.45 -3.49 -11.91
C GLU A 75 -13.78 -2.15 -12.24
N SER A 76 -12.47 -2.17 -12.44
CA SER A 76 -11.73 -0.94 -12.71
C SER A 76 -12.14 -0.31 -14.05
N PRO A 77 -12.37 1.02 -14.13
CA PRO A 77 -12.72 1.69 -15.38
C PRO A 77 -11.70 1.48 -16.50
N ALA A 78 -10.40 1.50 -16.19
CA ALA A 78 -9.38 1.34 -17.22
C ALA A 78 -9.36 -0.10 -17.76
N PHE A 79 -9.54 -1.11 -16.90
CA PHE A 79 -9.76 -2.50 -17.33
C PHE A 79 -10.99 -2.65 -18.24
N LEU A 80 -12.13 -2.05 -17.90
CA LEU A 80 -13.35 -2.13 -18.73
C LEU A 80 -13.16 -1.46 -20.09
N MET A 81 -12.47 -0.31 -20.14
CA MET A 81 -12.11 0.37 -21.38
C MET A 81 -11.15 -0.45 -22.25
N ALA A 82 -10.12 -1.05 -21.64
CA ALA A 82 -9.15 -1.91 -22.34
C ALA A 82 -9.78 -3.23 -22.85
N SER A 83 -10.79 -3.73 -22.14
CA SER A 83 -11.55 -4.94 -22.52
C SER A 83 -12.63 -4.68 -23.59
N GLY A 84 -12.76 -3.44 -24.07
CA GLY A 84 -13.78 -3.05 -25.07
C GLY A 84 -15.19 -2.89 -24.52
N ARG A 85 -15.39 -2.95 -23.20
CA ARG A 85 -16.69 -2.78 -22.51
C ARG A 85 -16.91 -1.32 -22.13
N GLN A 86 -16.90 -0.44 -23.14
CA GLN A 86 -16.93 1.02 -22.95
C GLN A 86 -18.21 1.49 -22.24
N ASP A 87 -19.35 0.91 -22.57
CA ASP A 87 -20.64 1.27 -21.95
C ASP A 87 -20.65 1.01 -20.44
N GLU A 88 -20.00 -0.07 -19.99
CA GLU A 88 -19.89 -0.41 -18.57
C GLU A 88 -18.88 0.48 -17.85
N ALA A 89 -17.79 0.86 -18.52
CA ALA A 89 -16.81 1.79 -17.96
C ALA A 89 -17.45 3.17 -17.69
N GLU A 90 -18.29 3.65 -18.63
CA GLU A 90 -19.02 4.91 -18.45
C GLU A 90 -20.01 4.85 -17.28
N LEU A 91 -20.73 3.73 -17.11
CA LEU A 91 -21.62 3.51 -15.97
C LEU A 91 -20.87 3.51 -14.64
N VAL A 92 -19.71 2.85 -14.58
CA VAL A 92 -18.87 2.81 -13.39
C VAL A 92 -18.31 4.20 -13.06
N LEU A 93 -17.87 4.96 -14.07
CA LEU A 93 -17.39 6.34 -13.91
C LEU A 93 -18.49 7.29 -13.43
N GLN A 94 -19.70 7.19 -14.00
CA GLN A 94 -20.87 7.96 -13.55
C GLN A 94 -21.29 7.59 -12.12
N ALA A 95 -21.21 6.31 -11.75
CA ALA A 95 -21.49 5.85 -10.39
C ALA A 95 -20.45 6.35 -9.36
N MET A 96 -19.20 6.56 -9.78
CA MET A 96 -18.14 7.09 -8.91
C MET A 96 -18.22 8.61 -8.69
N ALA A 97 -18.77 9.37 -9.65
CA ALA A 97 -18.90 10.83 -9.56
C ALA A 97 -20.31 11.34 -9.93
N PRO A 98 -21.36 10.96 -9.18
CA PRO A 98 -22.75 11.26 -9.54
C PRO A 98 -23.13 12.74 -9.43
N GLU A 99 -22.45 13.55 -8.61
CA GLU A 99 -22.82 14.97 -8.38
C GLU A 99 -22.00 16.00 -9.17
N GLU A 100 -20.77 15.66 -9.60
CA GLU A 100 -19.86 16.67 -10.18
C GLU A 100 -19.95 16.76 -11.70
N GLY A 101 -20.48 15.73 -12.39
CA GLY A 101 -20.38 15.60 -13.84
C GLY A 101 -18.92 15.45 -14.25
N LEU A 102 -18.48 14.23 -14.53
CA LEU A 102 -17.06 13.94 -14.75
C LEU A 102 -16.48 14.87 -15.85
N PRO A 103 -15.44 15.67 -15.56
CA PRO A 103 -14.82 16.54 -16.54
C PRO A 103 -14.39 15.73 -17.78
N PRO A 104 -14.54 16.26 -19.01
CA PRO A 104 -14.10 15.56 -20.22
C PRO A 104 -12.64 15.09 -20.14
N GLU A 105 -11.79 15.85 -19.44
CA GLU A 105 -10.37 15.57 -19.22
C GLU A 105 -10.11 14.22 -18.52
N ASP A 106 -10.93 13.85 -17.53
CA ASP A 106 -10.77 12.59 -16.80
C ASP A 106 -11.16 11.38 -17.68
N VAL A 107 -12.23 11.52 -18.48
CA VAL A 107 -12.65 10.48 -19.45
C VAL A 107 -11.60 10.27 -20.55
N HIS A 108 -11.00 11.36 -21.03
CA HIS A 108 -9.92 11.29 -22.02
C HIS A 108 -8.67 10.62 -21.47
N MET A 109 -8.32 10.85 -20.20
CA MET A 109 -7.19 10.18 -19.55
C MET A 109 -7.39 8.67 -19.45
N TYR A 110 -8.54 8.20 -18.99
CA TYR A 110 -8.85 6.76 -18.96
C TYR A 110 -8.84 6.13 -20.37
N ARG A 111 -9.25 6.89 -21.40
CA ARG A 111 -9.21 6.45 -22.81
C ARG A 111 -7.78 6.38 -23.35
N GLU A 112 -6.94 7.36 -23.05
CA GLU A 112 -5.52 7.34 -23.43
C GLU A 112 -4.77 6.20 -22.74
N GLU A 113 -4.94 6.03 -21.43
CA GLU A 113 -4.35 4.93 -20.67
C GLU A 113 -4.78 3.56 -21.22
N ALA A 114 -6.08 3.36 -21.48
CA ALA A 114 -6.59 2.12 -22.09
C ALA A 114 -6.02 1.88 -23.50
N SER A 115 -5.79 2.92 -24.29
CA SER A 115 -5.20 2.80 -25.64
C SER A 115 -3.69 2.50 -25.64
N GLN A 116 -2.97 2.89 -24.58
CA GLN A 116 -1.53 2.66 -24.44
C GLN A 116 -1.16 1.23 -24.00
N HIS A 117 -2.13 0.34 -23.78
CA HIS A 117 -1.95 -1.03 -23.30
C HIS A 117 -1.33 -2.02 -24.33
N THR A 118 -0.65 -1.56 -25.36
CA THR A 118 0.20 -2.42 -26.19
C THR A 118 1.45 -2.81 -25.41
N HIS A 119 1.40 -3.97 -24.77
CA HIS A 119 2.45 -4.51 -23.90
C HIS A 119 3.76 -4.82 -24.65
N GLU A 120 4.75 -3.94 -24.52
CA GLU A 120 6.15 -4.32 -24.71
C GLU A 120 6.86 -4.25 -23.35
N THR A 121 7.12 -5.41 -22.74
CA THR A 121 7.98 -5.51 -21.54
C THR A 121 9.38 -4.93 -21.79
N GLY A 122 9.80 -4.86 -23.05
CA GLY A 122 11.03 -4.20 -23.50
C GLY A 122 11.03 -2.67 -23.29
N ALA A 123 9.86 -2.03 -23.22
CA ALA A 123 9.76 -0.58 -22.99
C ALA A 123 10.30 -0.16 -21.61
N LEU A 124 10.25 -1.05 -20.62
CA LEU A 124 10.80 -0.84 -19.28
C LEU A 124 12.34 -0.73 -19.27
N PHE A 125 12.99 -1.32 -20.29
CA PHE A 125 14.45 -1.32 -20.46
C PHE A 125 14.91 -0.37 -21.57
N ALA A 126 13.99 0.37 -22.20
CA ALA A 126 14.33 1.44 -23.13
C ALA A 126 15.05 2.59 -22.40
N ALA A 127 15.92 3.32 -23.09
CA ALA A 127 16.79 4.34 -22.51
C ALA A 127 16.06 5.44 -21.71
N GLY A 128 14.76 5.64 -21.96
CA GLY A 128 13.90 6.58 -21.20
C GLY A 128 13.44 6.07 -19.83
N GLN A 129 13.21 4.76 -19.65
CA GLN A 129 12.66 4.20 -18.41
C GLN A 129 13.62 3.25 -17.66
N ALA A 130 14.69 2.77 -18.31
CA ALA A 130 15.65 1.83 -17.73
C ALA A 130 16.29 2.34 -16.43
N ARG A 131 16.61 3.64 -16.37
CA ARG A 131 17.19 4.27 -15.17
C ARG A 131 16.23 4.21 -13.99
N THR A 132 14.96 4.52 -14.22
CA THR A 132 13.92 4.47 -13.17
C THR A 132 13.69 3.03 -12.72
N THR A 133 13.60 2.08 -13.65
CA THR A 133 13.48 0.64 -13.36
C THR A 133 14.63 0.15 -12.48
N PHE A 134 15.88 0.48 -12.85
CA PHE A 134 17.06 0.07 -12.09
C PHE A 134 17.13 0.72 -10.70
N ILE A 135 16.80 2.01 -10.58
CA ILE A 135 16.74 2.69 -9.28
C ILE A 135 15.69 2.05 -8.37
N LEU A 136 14.50 1.75 -8.89
CA LEU A 136 13.44 1.11 -8.13
C LEU A 136 13.85 -0.30 -7.68
N TRP A 137 14.47 -1.08 -8.56
CA TRP A 137 15.00 -2.40 -8.21
C TRP A 137 16.08 -2.30 -7.13
N LEU A 138 17.05 -1.40 -7.29
CA LEU A 138 18.12 -1.20 -6.31
C LEU A 138 17.56 -0.77 -4.95
N LEU A 139 16.61 0.17 -4.93
CA LEU A 139 15.97 0.62 -3.70
C LEU A 139 15.23 -0.53 -3.01
N TRP A 140 14.54 -1.35 -3.78
CA TRP A 140 13.80 -2.50 -3.25
C TRP A 140 14.71 -3.62 -2.74
N THR A 141 15.83 -3.90 -3.43
CA THR A 141 16.81 -4.89 -2.99
C THR A 141 17.55 -4.43 -1.74
N LEU A 142 17.99 -3.17 -1.67
CA LEU A 142 18.63 -2.62 -0.47
C LEU A 142 17.67 -2.64 0.72
N GLN A 143 16.41 -2.26 0.53
CA GLN A 143 15.39 -2.31 1.57
C GLN A 143 15.16 -3.75 2.07
N SER A 144 15.03 -4.71 1.16
CA SER A 144 14.81 -6.13 1.51
C SER A 144 16.03 -6.74 2.19
N LEU A 145 17.23 -6.40 1.72
CA LEU A 145 18.49 -6.83 2.31
C LEU A 145 18.63 -6.27 3.73
N ALA A 146 18.40 -4.97 3.93
CA ALA A 146 18.48 -4.34 5.24
C ALA A 146 17.47 -4.97 6.22
N PHE A 147 16.22 -5.17 5.78
CA PHE A 147 15.18 -5.80 6.60
C PHE A 147 15.54 -7.24 6.99
N THR A 148 16.01 -8.04 6.03
CA THR A 148 16.41 -9.43 6.29
C THR A 148 17.63 -9.48 7.19
N LEU A 149 18.62 -8.62 6.95
CA LEU A 149 19.85 -8.57 7.74
C LEU A 149 19.55 -8.20 9.20
N PHE A 150 18.70 -7.19 9.40
CA PHE A 150 18.27 -6.79 10.72
C PHE A 150 17.51 -7.93 11.43
N ASN A 151 16.48 -8.51 10.82
CA ASN A 151 15.67 -9.53 11.48
C ASN A 151 16.43 -10.86 11.72
N ALA A 152 17.35 -11.24 10.84
CA ALA A 152 18.10 -12.49 10.96
C ALA A 152 19.34 -12.36 11.86
N PHE A 153 20.12 -11.28 11.73
CA PHE A 153 21.40 -11.17 12.43
C PHE A 153 21.34 -10.39 13.73
N TYR A 154 20.31 -9.56 13.95
CA TYR A 154 20.17 -8.84 15.22
C TYR A 154 20.04 -9.80 16.42
N PRO A 155 19.22 -10.87 16.38
CA PRO A 155 19.15 -11.84 17.46
C PRO A 155 20.50 -12.56 17.68
N LEU A 156 21.12 -13.03 16.61
CA LEU A 156 22.42 -13.73 16.65
C LEU A 156 23.55 -12.86 17.22
N TYR A 157 23.55 -11.56 16.90
CA TYR A 157 24.52 -10.61 17.41
C TYR A 157 24.36 -10.41 18.93
N LEU A 158 23.13 -10.29 19.41
CA LEU A 158 22.83 -10.15 20.84
C LEU A 158 23.18 -11.41 21.63
N GLU A 159 22.92 -12.59 21.07
CA GLU A 159 23.29 -13.89 21.67
C GLU A 159 24.81 -14.03 21.79
N ARG A 160 25.58 -13.72 20.73
CA ARG A 160 27.05 -13.75 20.79
C ARG A 160 27.65 -12.78 21.80
N LYS A 161 27.09 -11.57 21.92
CA LYS A 161 27.60 -10.56 22.86
C LYS A 161 27.28 -10.86 24.32
N ARG A 162 26.19 -11.57 24.61
CA ARG A 162 25.73 -11.82 25.99
C ARG A 162 26.27 -13.11 26.61
N GLY A 163 26.97 -13.94 25.84
CA GLY A 163 27.36 -15.28 26.28
C GLY A 163 26.14 -16.20 26.36
N HIS A 164 26.33 -17.50 26.16
CA HIS A 164 25.26 -18.50 26.02
C HIS A 164 24.43 -18.75 27.30
N THR A 165 24.49 -17.88 28.32
CA THR A 165 23.99 -18.12 29.69
C THR A 165 22.78 -17.27 30.08
N ALA A 166 22.33 -16.31 29.26
CA ALA A 166 21.13 -15.51 29.54
C ALA A 166 20.00 -15.86 28.56
N SER A 167 19.23 -16.91 28.87
CA SER A 167 17.96 -17.18 28.16
C SER A 167 17.03 -15.98 28.36
N ARG A 168 16.77 -15.25 27.27
CA ARG A 168 15.90 -14.08 27.32
C ARG A 168 14.46 -14.57 27.48
N THR A 169 13.77 -14.12 28.52
CA THR A 169 12.36 -14.46 28.71
C THR A 169 11.57 -14.06 27.46
N GLU A 170 10.72 -14.96 26.96
CA GLU A 170 9.88 -14.74 25.78
C GLU A 170 9.08 -13.43 25.88
N ALA A 171 8.62 -13.10 27.09
CA ALA A 171 7.95 -11.86 27.41
C ALA A 171 8.78 -10.60 27.10
N ALA A 172 10.09 -10.63 27.31
CA ALA A 172 10.96 -9.49 27.01
C ALA A 172 11.14 -9.30 25.50
N VAL A 173 11.23 -10.41 24.74
CA VAL A 173 11.32 -10.34 23.26
C VAL A 173 10.03 -9.79 22.67
N LEU A 174 8.87 -10.28 23.12
CA LEU A 174 7.57 -9.84 22.64
C LEU A 174 7.27 -8.37 23.00
N ARG A 175 7.76 -7.89 24.14
CA ARG A 175 7.68 -6.46 24.50
C ARG A 175 8.54 -5.58 23.60
N ASP A 176 9.74 -6.02 23.23
CA ASP A 176 10.57 -5.30 22.24
C ASP A 176 9.87 -5.23 20.87
N VAL A 177 9.24 -6.33 20.43
CA VAL A 177 8.47 -6.38 19.19
C VAL A 177 7.29 -5.42 19.23
N LEU A 178 6.56 -5.36 20.35
CA LEU A 178 5.47 -4.40 20.53
C LEU A 178 5.99 -2.96 20.50
N ALA A 179 7.10 -2.67 21.18
CA ALA A 179 7.68 -1.33 21.18
C ALA A 179 8.11 -0.90 19.75
N TYR A 180 8.71 -1.81 18.99
CA TYR A 180 9.04 -1.61 17.59
C TYR A 180 7.78 -1.34 16.74
N ALA A 181 6.73 -2.15 16.89
CA ALA A 181 5.47 -1.99 16.15
C ALA A 181 4.80 -0.65 16.46
N VAL A 182 4.73 -0.25 17.73
CA VAL A 182 4.15 1.03 18.16
C VAL A 182 4.97 2.21 17.63
N SER A 183 6.30 2.10 17.61
CA SER A 183 7.17 3.15 17.07
C SER A 183 6.99 3.37 15.56
N SER A 184 6.46 2.38 14.82
CA SER A 184 6.17 2.51 13.40
C SER A 184 4.94 3.36 13.08
N VAL A 185 3.99 3.47 14.03
CA VAL A 185 2.72 4.18 13.82
C VAL A 185 2.93 5.67 13.57
N PRO A 186 3.71 6.42 14.39
CA PRO A 186 4.02 7.82 14.10
C PRO A 186 4.69 8.02 12.74
N GLY A 187 5.59 7.13 12.33
CA GLY A 187 6.26 7.19 11.03
C GLY A 187 5.27 7.12 9.86
N SER A 188 4.30 6.20 9.95
CA SER A 188 3.24 6.08 8.93
C SER A 188 2.34 7.33 8.87
N LEU A 189 2.02 7.91 10.02
CA LEU A 189 1.19 9.11 10.13
C LEU A 189 1.91 10.36 9.61
N VAL A 190 3.19 10.52 9.94
CA VAL A 190 4.01 11.64 9.42
C VAL A 190 4.17 11.52 7.90
N GLY A 191 4.39 10.32 7.37
CA GLY A 191 4.45 10.10 5.92
C GLY A 191 3.14 10.46 5.21
N ALA A 192 1.99 10.10 5.80
CA ALA A 192 0.68 10.48 5.28
C ALA A 192 0.46 12.01 5.38
N ALA A 193 0.79 12.63 6.51
CA ALA A 193 0.64 14.05 6.75
C ALA A 193 1.53 14.91 5.84
N LEU A 194 2.78 14.49 5.60
CA LEU A 194 3.71 15.21 4.74
C LEU A 194 3.20 15.28 3.29
N ARG A 195 2.60 14.19 2.79
CA ARG A 195 2.02 14.17 1.44
C ARG A 195 0.79 15.06 1.36
N LEU A 196 -0.07 15.06 2.38
CA LEU A 196 -1.22 15.97 2.45
C LEU A 196 -0.80 17.44 2.51
N HIS A 197 0.29 17.77 3.22
CA HIS A 197 0.73 19.15 3.39
C HIS A 197 1.54 19.70 2.19
N TYR A 198 2.42 18.89 1.59
CA TYR A 198 3.24 19.34 0.45
C TYR A 198 2.57 19.17 -0.90
N PHE A 199 1.61 18.25 -1.04
CA PHE A 199 0.92 17.96 -2.31
C PHE A 199 -0.60 18.20 -2.25
N GLY A 200 -1.16 18.68 -1.11
CA GLY A 200 -2.58 18.96 -0.96
C GLY A 200 -2.97 20.43 -1.22
N PHE A 201 -3.99 20.59 -2.07
CA PHE A 201 -4.72 21.81 -2.47
C PHE A 201 -4.07 22.79 -3.49
N GLY A 202 -3.06 22.36 -4.24
CA GLY A 202 -2.35 23.22 -5.21
C GLY A 202 -2.55 22.89 -6.69
N GLY A 203 -3.75 22.50 -7.12
CA GLY A 203 -4.03 22.01 -8.49
C GLY A 203 -4.79 22.96 -9.42
N HIS A 204 -4.75 24.28 -9.20
CA HIS A 204 -5.27 25.25 -10.18
C HIS A 204 -4.19 26.26 -10.58
N ARG A 205 -3.21 25.77 -11.34
CA ARG A 205 -2.50 26.65 -12.27
C ARG A 205 -3.40 26.77 -13.51
N LYS A 206 -4.26 27.79 -13.51
CA LYS A 206 -4.90 28.28 -14.75
C LYS A 206 -3.80 28.41 -15.79
N ARG A 207 -3.73 27.47 -16.74
CA ARG A 207 -2.98 27.66 -17.97
C ARG A 207 -3.81 28.66 -18.77
N GLY A 208 -3.58 29.94 -18.45
CA GLY A 208 -4.23 31.06 -19.10
C GLY A 208 -4.06 30.93 -20.61
N LYS A 209 -5.20 30.92 -21.30
CA LYS A 209 -5.31 31.19 -22.72
C LYS A 209 -4.44 32.40 -23.06
N SER A 210 -3.31 32.16 -23.73
CA SER A 210 -2.63 33.14 -24.58
C SER A 210 -2.93 32.68 -26.00
N SER A 211 -4.11 33.06 -26.50
CA SER A 211 -4.23 34.04 -27.58
C SER A 211 -3.52 33.61 -28.86
N LEU A 212 -4.11 32.62 -29.55
CA LEU A 212 -4.17 32.63 -31.01
C LEU A 212 -5.16 33.73 -31.40
N GLN A 213 -4.66 34.93 -31.64
CA GLN A 213 -5.31 35.87 -32.55
C GLN A 213 -4.62 35.72 -33.91
N VAL A 214 -5.45 35.32 -34.88
CA VAL A 214 -5.48 35.68 -36.30
C VAL A 214 -4.15 35.72 -37.05
#